data_AF-A0A7Y0HRA1-F1
#
_entry.id   AF-A0A7Y0HRA1-F1
#
_cell.length_a   1.000
_cell.length_b   1.000
_cell.length_c   1.000
_cell.angle_alpha   90.00
_cell.angle_beta   90.00
_cell.angle_gamma   90.00
#
_symmetry.space_group_name_H-M   'P 1'
#
loop_
_entity.id
_entity.type
_entity.pdbx_description
1 polymer ?
#
loop_
_entity_poly.entity_id
_entity_poly.type
_entity_poly.pdbx_seq_one_letter_code
_entity_poly.pdbx_strand_id
1 'polypeptide(L)'
;MELTGKYNENQIKAYIYDNRYKIGSNLLDFIKDNGYTKSSISKLTGISRAIIDKLIKGEIDNNTTLKSHIDKIVTTFNIDIEQLINYKHLELENTDRMVAFDNSLDEYEVSDKAKKMFNFLNDIVDLYEVYSDR
;
A
#
# COMPACT_ATOMS: atom_id res chain seq x y z
N MET A 1 -11.21 1.99 -20.84
CA MET A 1 -11.67 1.03 -21.87
C MET A 1 -11.30 -0.31 -21.30
N GLU A 2 -12.27 -1.01 -20.70
CA GLU A 2 -12.05 -2.11 -19.75
C GLU A 2 -11.20 -3.28 -20.31
N LEU A 3 -10.10 -3.61 -19.64
CA LEU A 3 -9.16 -4.70 -19.93
C LEU A 3 -9.89 -6.05 -19.93
N THR A 4 -10.89 -6.18 -19.08
CA THR A 4 -11.78 -7.35 -18.96
C THR A 4 -12.70 -7.52 -20.18
N GLY A 5 -12.99 -6.45 -20.93
CA GLY A 5 -13.79 -6.50 -22.16
C GLY A 5 -12.98 -6.78 -23.42
N LYS A 6 -11.65 -6.66 -23.36
CA LYS A 6 -10.75 -6.73 -24.54
C LYS A 6 -9.87 -7.98 -24.58
N TYR A 7 -9.62 -8.61 -23.43
CA TYR A 7 -8.68 -9.72 -23.31
C TYR A 7 -9.31 -10.91 -22.58
N ASN A 8 -8.97 -12.12 -23.03
CA ASN A 8 -9.30 -13.33 -22.27
C ASN A 8 -8.39 -13.47 -21.03
N GLU A 9 -8.76 -14.37 -20.12
CA GLU A 9 -8.06 -14.51 -18.83
C GLU A 9 -6.54 -14.78 -18.97
N ASN A 10 -6.15 -15.58 -19.98
CA ASN A 10 -4.74 -15.89 -20.23
C ASN A 10 -3.97 -14.67 -20.74
N GLN A 11 -4.59 -13.87 -21.61
CA GLN A 11 -4.02 -12.62 -22.08
C GLN A 11 -3.87 -11.60 -20.95
N ILE A 12 -4.83 -11.54 -20.02
CA ILE A 12 -4.74 -10.68 -18.83
C ILE A 12 -3.59 -11.13 -17.92
N LYS A 13 -3.43 -12.45 -17.69
CA LYS A 13 -2.30 -13.00 -16.91
C LYS A 13 -0.96 -12.61 -17.52
N ALA A 14 -0.81 -12.78 -18.83
CA ALA A 14 0.41 -12.40 -19.54
C ALA A 14 0.67 -10.90 -19.43
N TYR A 15 -0.36 -10.07 -19.66
CA TYR A 15 -0.24 -8.62 -19.56
C TYR A 15 0.19 -8.14 -18.17
N ILE A 16 -0.42 -8.67 -17.11
CA ILE A 16 -0.03 -8.36 -15.72
C ILE A 16 1.43 -8.76 -15.48
N TYR A 17 1.86 -9.92 -15.98
CA TYR A 17 3.22 -10.41 -15.81
C TYR A 17 4.26 -9.55 -16.55
N ASP A 18 3.97 -9.15 -17.78
CA ASP A 18 4.86 -8.31 -18.59
C ASP A 18 5.00 -6.91 -17.99
N ASN A 19 3.95 -6.43 -17.30
CA ASN A 19 3.93 -5.12 -16.64
C ASN A 19 4.23 -5.17 -15.14
N ARG A 20 4.69 -6.31 -14.60
CA ARG A 20 4.81 -6.54 -13.14
C ARG A 20 5.67 -5.50 -12.41
N TYR A 21 6.73 -4.99 -13.03
CA TYR A 21 7.58 -3.96 -12.42
C TYR A 21 6.86 -2.61 -12.32
N LYS A 22 6.12 -2.24 -13.37
CA LYS A 22 5.30 -1.02 -13.37
C LYS A 22 4.17 -1.14 -12.36
N ILE A 23 3.48 -2.28 -12.34
CA ILE A 23 2.42 -2.57 -11.36
C ILE A 23 2.98 -2.50 -9.94
N GLY A 24 4.17 -3.06 -9.69
CA GLY A 24 4.84 -3.02 -8.40
C GLY A 24 5.16 -1.59 -7.94
N SER A 25 5.70 -0.76 -8.84
CA SER A 25 5.93 0.67 -8.57
C SER A 25 4.64 1.41 -8.25
N ASN A 26 3.62 1.24 -9.08
CA ASN A 26 2.31 1.88 -8.89
C ASN A 26 1.63 1.44 -7.60
N LEU A 27 1.79 0.17 -7.21
CA LEU A 27 1.29 -0.33 -5.94
C LEU A 27 1.99 0.36 -4.77
N LEU A 28 3.31 0.59 -4.85
CA LEU A 28 4.02 1.34 -3.83
C LEU A 28 3.53 2.78 -3.71
N ASP A 29 3.28 3.42 -4.84
CA ASP A 29 2.75 4.78 -4.88
C ASP A 29 1.34 4.84 -4.28
N PHE A 30 0.47 3.91 -4.68
CA PHE A 30 -0.86 3.75 -4.08
C PHE A 30 -0.80 3.57 -2.56
N ILE A 31 0.13 2.75 -2.06
CA ILE A 31 0.31 2.53 -0.62
C ILE A 31 0.66 3.85 0.09
N LYS A 32 1.61 4.62 -0.46
CA LYS A 32 2.05 5.89 0.13
C LYS A 32 0.95 6.95 0.10
N ASP A 33 0.32 7.12 -1.05
CA ASP A 33 -0.68 8.15 -1.30
C ASP A 33 -1.97 7.94 -0.51
N ASN A 34 -2.22 6.72 -0.04
CA ASN A 34 -3.35 6.40 0.83
C ASN A 34 -2.94 6.21 2.30
N GLY A 35 -1.69 6.52 2.67
CA GLY A 35 -1.21 6.45 4.06
C GLY A 35 -1.11 5.02 4.61
N TYR A 36 -1.05 4.02 3.75
CA TYR A 36 -0.89 2.63 4.14
C TYR A 36 0.58 2.27 4.31
N THR A 37 0.82 1.12 4.93
CA THR A 37 2.15 0.51 5.03
C THR A 37 2.12 -0.93 4.57
N LYS A 38 3.28 -1.50 4.24
CA LYS A 38 3.38 -2.92 3.84
C LYS A 38 2.73 -3.86 4.87
N SER A 39 2.83 -3.51 6.17
CA SER A 39 2.20 -4.27 7.24
C SER A 39 0.67 -4.09 7.28
N SER A 40 0.16 -2.86 7.10
CA SER A 40 -1.29 -2.66 7.03
C SER A 40 -1.90 -3.35 5.81
N ILE A 41 -1.26 -3.24 4.63
CA ILE A 41 -1.66 -3.98 3.42
C ILE A 41 -1.62 -5.49 3.66
N SER A 42 -0.59 -5.99 4.37
CA SER A 42 -0.48 -7.42 4.71
C SER A 42 -1.68 -7.90 5.53
N LYS A 43 -2.08 -7.13 6.54
CA LYS A 43 -3.24 -7.44 7.38
C LYS A 43 -4.56 -7.35 6.59
N LEU A 44 -4.74 -6.30 5.79
CA LEU A 44 -5.97 -6.06 5.04
C LEU A 44 -6.20 -7.09 3.92
N THR A 45 -5.14 -7.45 3.20
CA THR A 45 -5.22 -8.38 2.06
C THR A 45 -4.98 -9.83 2.48
N GLY A 46 -4.46 -10.09 3.69
CA GLY A 46 -4.00 -11.41 4.10
C GLY A 46 -2.86 -11.97 3.25
N ILE A 47 -2.13 -11.12 2.53
CA ILE A 47 -0.90 -11.48 1.81
C ILE A 47 0.26 -11.23 2.76
N SER A 48 1.24 -12.14 2.85
CA SER A 48 2.37 -11.92 3.75
C SER A 48 3.18 -10.68 3.34
N ARG A 49 3.75 -9.99 4.33
CA ARG A 49 4.58 -8.80 4.10
C ARG A 49 5.76 -9.07 3.15
N ALA A 50 6.34 -10.27 3.21
CA ALA A 50 7.41 -10.69 2.30
C ALA A 50 6.94 -10.79 0.84
N ILE A 51 5.71 -11.28 0.60
CA ILE A 51 5.14 -11.33 -0.74
C ILE A 51 4.76 -9.94 -1.24
N ILE A 52 4.24 -9.06 -0.37
CA ILE A 52 3.99 -7.65 -0.72
C ILE A 52 5.28 -6.95 -1.14
N ASP A 53 6.39 -7.22 -0.44
CA ASP A 53 7.69 -6.68 -0.83
C ASP A 53 8.13 -7.15 -2.23
N LYS A 54 7.95 -8.46 -2.52
CA LYS A 54 8.21 -9.02 -3.85
C LYS A 54 7.28 -8.46 -4.94
N LEU A 55 6.00 -8.24 -4.63
CA LEU A 55 5.04 -7.62 -5.54
C LEU A 55 5.48 -6.21 -5.92
N ILE A 56 5.85 -5.40 -4.94
CA ILE A 56 6.34 -4.02 -5.15
C ILE A 56 7.60 -4.01 -6.02
N LYS A 57 8.50 -4.98 -5.85
CA LYS A 57 9.71 -5.12 -6.66
C LYS A 57 9.48 -5.78 -8.03
N GLY A 58 8.28 -6.31 -8.30
CA GLY A 58 8.00 -7.07 -9.52
C GLY A 58 8.74 -8.42 -9.60
N GLU A 59 9.11 -9.00 -8.47
CA GLU A 59 9.96 -10.20 -8.36
C GLU A 59 9.17 -11.53 -8.32
N ILE A 60 7.85 -11.49 -8.54
CA ILE A 60 7.05 -12.71 -8.67
C ILE A 60 7.15 -13.22 -10.11
N ASP A 61 7.75 -14.39 -10.26
CA ASP A 61 8.04 -15.09 -11.52
C ASP A 61 6.88 -15.96 -12.03
N ASN A 62 5.96 -16.35 -11.15
CA ASN A 62 4.77 -17.09 -11.52
C ASN A 62 3.60 -16.14 -11.86
N ASN A 63 3.17 -16.12 -13.12
CA ASN A 63 2.08 -15.26 -13.60
C ASN A 63 0.72 -15.52 -12.91
N THR A 64 0.44 -16.75 -12.51
CA THR A 64 -0.83 -17.14 -11.88
C THR A 64 -0.84 -16.69 -10.43
N THR A 65 0.27 -16.88 -9.73
CA THR A 65 0.46 -16.37 -8.36
C THR A 65 0.42 -14.85 -8.33
N LEU A 66 1.11 -14.19 -9.28
CA LEU A 66 1.09 -12.74 -9.41
C LEU A 66 -0.34 -12.22 -9.61
N LYS A 67 -1.07 -12.77 -10.59
CA LYS A 67 -2.45 -12.33 -10.85
C LYS A 67 -3.35 -12.55 -9.64
N SER A 68 -3.28 -13.71 -8.98
CA SER A 68 -4.08 -14.00 -7.78
C SER A 68 -3.85 -12.97 -6.66
N HIS A 69 -2.58 -12.60 -6.41
CA HIS A 69 -2.27 -11.57 -5.42
C HIS A 69 -2.75 -10.18 -5.82
N ILE A 70 -2.59 -9.82 -7.10
CA ILE A 70 -3.10 -8.55 -7.63
C ILE A 70 -4.62 -8.49 -7.53
N ASP A 71 -5.34 -9.52 -7.97
CA ASP A 71 -6.80 -9.64 -7.87
C ASP A 71 -7.28 -9.45 -6.43
N LYS A 72 -6.54 -10.02 -5.46
CA LYS A 72 -6.84 -9.86 -4.04
C LYS A 72 -6.69 -8.41 -3.60
N ILE A 73 -5.62 -7.73 -4.01
CA ILE A 73 -5.40 -6.31 -3.72
C ILE A 73 -6.50 -5.45 -4.34
N VAL A 74 -6.77 -5.60 -5.64
CA VAL A 74 -7.79 -4.77 -6.32
C VAL A 74 -9.18 -4.99 -5.71
N THR A 75 -9.51 -6.24 -5.33
CA THR A 75 -10.76 -6.55 -4.61
C THR A 75 -10.80 -5.92 -3.21
N THR A 76 -9.74 -6.05 -2.42
CA THR A 76 -9.69 -5.50 -1.04
C THR A 76 -9.87 -3.98 -1.02
N PHE A 77 -9.29 -3.27 -1.98
CA PHE A 77 -9.36 -1.80 -2.06
C PHE A 77 -10.47 -1.29 -2.98
N ASN A 78 -11.28 -2.19 -3.55
CA ASN A 78 -12.36 -1.89 -4.48
C ASN A 78 -11.91 -0.94 -5.62
N ILE A 79 -10.73 -1.23 -6.17
CA ILE A 79 -10.17 -0.55 -7.35
C ILE A 79 -10.14 -1.54 -8.51
N ASP A 80 -10.07 -1.04 -9.74
CA ASP A 80 -9.86 -1.88 -10.91
C ASP A 80 -8.36 -2.05 -11.22
N ILE A 81 -8.01 -3.14 -11.90
CA ILE A 81 -6.65 -3.41 -12.36
C ILE A 81 -6.12 -2.30 -13.27
N GLU A 82 -6.98 -1.67 -14.09
CA GLU A 82 -6.59 -0.52 -14.90
C GLU A 82 -6.20 0.69 -14.05
N GLN A 83 -6.92 0.92 -12.96
CA GLN A 83 -6.63 2.04 -12.05
C GLN A 83 -5.29 1.82 -11.37
N LEU A 84 -4.94 0.57 -11.04
CA LEU A 84 -3.63 0.22 -10.50
C LEU A 84 -2.52 0.33 -11.57
N ILE A 85 -2.74 -0.15 -12.79
CA ILE A 85 -1.74 -0.11 -13.89
C ILE A 85 -1.48 1.31 -14.40
N ASN A 86 -2.49 2.16 -14.36
CA ASN A 86 -2.41 3.56 -14.76
C ASN A 86 -2.41 4.50 -13.57
N TYR A 87 -2.08 3.97 -12.38
CA TYR A 87 -2.01 4.78 -11.16
C TYR A 87 -1.05 5.94 -11.40
N LYS A 88 -1.54 7.13 -11.14
CA LYS A 88 -0.73 8.34 -11.16
C LYS A 88 -0.45 8.67 -9.71
N HIS A 89 0.83 8.57 -9.34
CA HIS A 89 1.28 9.07 -8.04
C HIS A 89 0.74 10.48 -7.88
N LEU A 90 -0.02 10.71 -6.81
CA LEU A 90 -0.40 12.04 -6.41
C LEU A 90 0.90 12.66 -5.93
N GLU A 91 1.59 13.39 -6.80
CA GLU A 91 2.62 14.34 -6.38
C GLU A 91 1.92 15.35 -5.47
N LEU A 92 1.75 14.96 -4.20
CA LEU A 92 1.58 15.88 -3.11
C LEU A 92 2.92 16.60 -3.05
N GLU A 93 3.02 17.72 -3.78
CA GLU A 93 3.64 18.88 -3.18
C GLU A 93 3.15 18.90 -1.71
N ASN A 94 4.08 18.91 -0.75
CA ASN A 94 3.88 18.77 0.71
C ASN A 94 4.19 17.38 1.30
N THR A 95 5.48 17.12 1.37
CA THR A 95 6.35 16.70 2.50
C THR A 95 5.79 16.50 3.93
N ASP A 96 4.49 16.32 4.20
CA ASP A 96 3.94 16.32 5.59
C ASP A 96 2.97 15.16 5.91
N ARG A 97 2.98 14.06 5.15
CA ARG A 97 2.34 12.83 5.63
C ARG A 97 3.35 12.03 6.45
N MET A 98 3.40 12.37 7.73
CA MET A 98 4.11 11.61 8.76
C MET A 98 3.49 10.21 8.86
N VAL A 99 4.02 9.27 8.08
CA VAL A 99 3.74 7.84 8.22
C VAL A 99 4.46 7.38 9.48
N ALA A 100 3.82 7.53 10.63
CA ALA A 100 4.24 6.87 11.85
C ALA A 100 4.02 5.36 11.66
N PHE A 101 5.00 4.67 11.06
CA PHE A 101 4.96 3.22 10.98
C PHE A 101 6.32 2.63 11.28
N ASP A 102 6.42 2.22 12.53
CA ASP A 102 7.34 1.23 13.01
C ASP A 102 7.20 -0.07 12.20
N ASN A 103 8.21 -0.33 11.38
CA ASN A 103 8.24 -1.42 10.41
C ASN A 103 9.19 -2.53 10.85
N SER A 104 9.41 -2.66 12.14
CA SER A 104 10.36 -3.58 12.72
C SER A 104 9.80 -4.99 12.89
N LEU A 105 10.71 -5.96 12.81
CA LEU A 105 10.51 -7.38 13.09
C LEU A 105 10.19 -7.57 14.58
N ASP A 106 9.67 -8.73 14.97
CA ASP A 106 9.00 -9.08 16.25
C ASP A 106 9.80 -8.86 17.58
N GLU A 107 10.78 -7.96 17.63
CA GLU A 107 11.59 -7.56 18.80
C GLU A 107 11.75 -6.03 18.98
N TYR A 108 10.97 -5.19 18.31
CA TYR A 108 11.12 -3.74 18.50
C TYR A 108 10.33 -3.23 19.70
N GLU A 109 11.06 -3.01 20.79
CA GLU A 109 10.59 -2.09 21.79
C GLU A 109 10.63 -0.67 21.23
N VAL A 110 9.45 -0.03 21.18
CA VAL A 110 9.33 1.40 20.88
C VAL A 110 10.25 2.17 21.83
N SER A 111 11.31 2.77 21.28
CA SER A 111 12.31 3.47 22.09
C SER A 111 11.66 4.52 22.99
N ASP A 112 12.24 4.77 24.15
CA ASP A 112 11.71 5.79 25.08
C ASP A 112 11.58 7.17 24.43
N LYS A 113 12.43 7.44 23.44
CA LYS A 113 12.36 8.65 22.63
C LYS A 113 11.12 8.69 21.73
N ALA A 114 10.74 7.58 21.10
CA ALA A 114 9.52 7.48 20.29
C ALA A 114 8.26 7.53 21.15
N LYS A 115 8.25 6.90 22.33
CA LYS A 115 7.16 7.02 23.32
C LYS A 115 6.93 8.47 23.74
N LYS A 116 8.01 9.21 24.04
CA LYS A 116 7.92 10.65 24.34
C LYS A 116 7.32 11.44 23.18
N MET A 117 7.70 11.12 21.95
CA MET A 117 7.16 11.80 20.76
C MET A 117 5.67 11.52 20.54
N PHE A 118 5.22 10.27 20.78
CA PHE A 118 3.79 9.93 20.74
C PHE A 118 3.01 10.65 21.84
N ASN A 119 3.59 10.82 23.02
CA ASN A 119 2.95 11.59 24.09
C ASN A 119 2.77 13.05 23.68
N PHE A 120 3.76 13.70 23.05
CA PHE A 120 3.58 15.06 22.54
C PHE A 120 2.51 15.17 21.45
N LEU A 121 2.36 14.16 20.59
CA LEU A 121 1.26 14.12 19.62
C LEU A 121 -0.09 14.02 20.31
N ASN A 122 -0.19 13.20 21.37
CA ASN A 122 -1.40 13.12 22.19
C ASN A 122 -1.69 14.46 22.87
N ASP A 123 -0.69 15.13 23.42
CA ASP A 123 -0.86 16.44 24.06
C ASP A 123 -1.42 17.49 23.07
N ILE A 124 -1.01 17.43 21.79
CA ILE A 124 -1.52 18.31 20.72
C ILE A 124 -2.97 17.96 20.36
N VAL A 125 -3.33 16.67 20.34
CA VAL A 125 -4.71 16.23 20.09
C VAL A 125 -5.61 16.62 21.27
N ASP A 126 -5.15 16.44 22.50
CA ASP A 126 -5.88 16.87 23.71
C ASP A 126 -6.11 18.39 23.68
N LEU A 127 -5.09 19.15 23.27
CA LEU A 127 -5.23 20.59 23.07
C LEU A 127 -6.27 20.91 21.99
N TYR A 128 -6.28 20.18 20.87
CA TYR A 128 -7.33 20.35 19.87
C TYR A 128 -8.71 20.08 20.47
N GLU A 129 -8.92 19.00 21.21
CA GLU A 129 -10.21 18.67 21.84
C GLU A 129 -10.71 19.76 22.80
N VAL A 130 -9.81 20.31 23.63
CA VAL A 130 -10.16 21.37 24.58
C VAL A 130 -10.66 22.66 23.90
N TYR A 131 -10.17 22.95 22.70
CA TYR A 131 -10.47 24.20 22.00
C TYR A 131 -11.42 24.03 20.80
N SER A 132 -11.76 22.81 20.43
CA SER A 132 -12.66 22.52 19.30
C SER A 132 -14.14 22.41 19.70
N ASP A 133 -14.44 22.20 20.99
CA ASP A 133 -15.81 22.20 21.55
C ASP A 133 -16.28 23.61 22.00
N ARG A 134 -15.86 24.66 21.28
CA ARG A 134 -16.34 26.04 21.47
C ARG A 134 -16.84 26.67 20.17
#